data_AF-U1QRF1-F1
#
_entry.id   AF-U1QRF1-F1
#
_cell.length_a   1.000
_cell.length_b   1.000
_cell.length_c   1.000
_cell.angle_alpha   90.00
_cell.angle_beta   90.00
_cell.angle_gamma   90.00
#
_symmetry.space_group_name_H-M   'P 1'
#
loop_
_entity.id
_entity.type
_entity.pdbx_description
1 polymer ?
#
loop_
_entity_poly.entity_id
_entity_poly.type
_entity_poly.pdbx_seq_one_letter_code
_entity_poly.pdbx_strand_id
1 'polypeptide(L)'
;MGDSVTVVPLGPGAFEGRDYDEAVRVGTIVRRNRSRLVANGVCPACRGQFDRQLVESDQPYMTAAGYQIKGSCVDCGQVTAGDVRETLLSHPAVVSFFWRHDIDVREPYAGETVLPPEDTITERSSDPLTLAVTYRADDDELTVVVDETVTVLEVE
;
A
#
# COMPACT_ATOMS: atom_id res chain seq x y z
N MET A 1 -15.73 12.09 -3.40
CA MET A 1 -14.87 12.33 -2.21
C MET A 1 -13.76 11.29 -2.31
N GLY A 2 -12.89 11.35 -3.32
CA GLY A 2 -12.05 12.48 -3.72
C GLY A 2 -10.70 12.28 -3.04
N ASP A 3 -9.79 11.61 -3.75
CA ASP A 3 -8.42 11.20 -3.40
C ASP A 3 -8.00 11.48 -1.96
N SER A 4 -7.93 10.42 -1.14
CA SER A 4 -7.18 10.52 0.12
C SER A 4 -5.69 10.62 -0.23
N VAL A 5 -5.22 11.84 -0.49
CA VAL A 5 -3.80 12.14 -0.42
C VAL A 5 -3.36 11.74 0.99
N THR A 6 -2.53 10.70 1.07
CA THR A 6 -1.91 10.33 2.33
C THR A 6 -0.96 11.46 2.71
N VAL A 7 -1.41 12.35 3.60
CA VAL A 7 -0.57 13.40 4.15
C VAL A 7 0.38 12.76 5.15
N VAL A 8 1.68 12.82 4.83
CA VAL A 8 2.75 12.35 5.71
C VAL A 8 3.35 13.58 6.39
N PRO A 9 3.09 13.79 7.68
CA PRO A 9 3.65 14.94 8.38
C PRO A 9 5.16 14.74 8.55
N LEU A 10 5.95 15.65 7.99
CA LEU A 10 7.40 15.70 8.15
C LEU A 10 7.78 16.93 8.98
N GLY A 11 8.57 16.71 10.04
CA GLY A 11 9.11 17.80 10.85
C GLY A 11 10.30 18.50 10.16
N PRO A 12 10.76 19.65 10.67
CA PRO A 12 11.89 20.39 10.08
C PRO A 12 13.17 19.57 9.91
N GLY A 13 13.44 18.67 10.85
CA GLY A 13 14.58 17.76 10.80
C GLY A 13 14.56 16.75 9.65
N ALA A 14 13.45 16.64 8.90
CA ALA A 14 13.40 15.90 7.64
C ALA A 14 14.11 16.64 6.48
N PHE A 15 14.28 17.96 6.60
CA PHE A 15 14.84 18.83 5.55
C PHE A 15 16.21 19.41 5.92
N GLU A 16 16.53 19.47 7.21
CA GLU A 16 17.78 20.05 7.70
C GLU A 16 19.02 19.31 7.17
N GLY A 17 19.89 20.04 6.47
CA GLY A 17 21.13 19.51 5.90
C GLY A 17 20.94 18.52 4.75
N ARG A 18 19.72 18.36 4.23
CA ARG A 18 19.40 17.45 3.12
C ARG A 18 19.14 18.21 1.83
N ASP A 19 19.53 17.60 0.72
CA ASP A 19 19.03 18.01 -0.59
C ASP A 19 17.57 17.53 -0.82
N TYR A 20 17.04 17.85 -2.00
CA TYR A 20 15.67 17.50 -2.36
C TYR A 20 15.43 15.98 -2.42
N ASP A 21 16.34 15.22 -3.04
CA ASP A 21 16.19 13.78 -3.21
C ASP A 21 16.31 13.06 -1.86
N GLU A 22 17.19 13.53 -0.99
CA GLU A 22 17.31 13.08 0.38
C GLU A 22 16.05 13.38 1.21
N ALA A 23 15.44 14.55 1.04
CA ALA A 23 14.19 14.88 1.72
C ALA A 23 13.01 14.03 1.20
N VAL A 24 12.92 13.79 -0.11
CA VAL A 24 11.94 12.88 -0.72
C VAL A 24 12.14 11.46 -0.20
N ARG A 25 13.39 11.00 -0.09
CA ARG A 25 13.72 9.70 0.52
C ARG A 25 13.18 9.57 1.94
N VAL A 26 13.37 10.58 2.78
CA VAL A 26 12.81 10.60 4.15
C VAL A 26 11.28 10.52 4.10
N GLY A 27 10.64 11.31 3.25
CA GLY A 27 9.19 11.27 3.05
C GLY A 27 8.68 9.87 2.69
N THR A 28 9.34 9.21 1.74
CA THR A 28 8.97 7.86 1.30
C THR A 28 9.16 6.82 2.41
N ILE A 29 10.24 6.89 3.18
CA ILE A 29 10.46 5.99 4.32
C ILE A 29 9.34 6.16 5.36
N VAL A 30 9.03 7.41 5.74
CA VAL A 30 7.98 7.68 6.74
C VAL A 30 6.62 7.22 6.23
N ARG A 31 6.30 7.50 4.96
CA ARG A 31 5.07 7.04 4.30
C ARG A 31 4.93 5.53 4.36
N ARG A 32 5.97 4.79 3.97
CA ARG A 32 5.96 3.31 3.98
C ARG A 32 5.83 2.74 5.37
N ASN A 33 6.51 3.32 6.37
CA ASN A 33 6.37 2.88 7.75
C ASN A 33 4.94 3.13 8.26
N ARG A 34 4.32 4.24 7.87
CA ARG A 34 2.90 4.51 8.15
C ARG A 34 1.99 3.47 7.49
N SER A 35 2.19 3.18 6.20
CA SER A 35 1.41 2.16 5.46
C SER A 35 1.58 0.78 6.09
N ARG A 36 2.80 0.43 6.56
CA ARG A 36 3.06 -0.82 7.31
C ARG A 36 2.26 -0.93 8.60
N LEU A 37 2.18 0.13 9.39
CA LEU A 37 1.36 0.11 10.61
C LEU A 37 -0.11 -0.16 10.27
N VAL A 38 -0.63 0.54 9.26
CA VAL A 38 -2.01 0.35 8.77
C VAL A 38 -2.25 -1.08 8.27
N ALA A 39 -1.33 -1.62 7.47
CA ALA A 39 -1.40 -3.00 6.95
C ALA A 39 -1.44 -4.04 8.08
N ASN A 40 -0.81 -3.74 9.22
CA ASN A 40 -0.79 -4.61 10.41
C ASN A 40 -1.92 -4.28 11.42
N GLY A 41 -2.90 -3.45 11.04
CA GLY A 41 -4.03 -3.11 11.91
C GLY A 41 -3.68 -2.19 13.07
N VAL A 42 -2.60 -1.41 12.97
CA VAL A 42 -2.13 -0.47 13.99
C VAL A 42 -2.28 0.97 13.53
N CYS A 43 -2.94 1.80 14.34
CA CYS A 43 -3.15 3.21 14.02
C CYS A 43 -1.83 3.99 14.05
N PRO A 44 -1.43 4.68 12.98
CA PRO A 44 -0.18 5.43 12.98
C PRO A 44 -0.19 6.70 13.86
N ALA A 45 -1.35 7.17 14.33
CA ALA A 45 -1.44 8.32 15.25
C ALA A 45 -1.48 7.94 16.73
N CYS A 46 -2.36 7.03 17.15
CA CYS A 46 -2.52 6.67 18.58
C CYS A 46 -1.98 5.27 18.93
N ARG A 47 -1.62 4.46 17.92
CA ARG A 47 -1.16 3.07 18.06
C ARG A 47 -2.22 2.08 18.57
N GLY A 48 -3.49 2.50 18.54
CA GLY A 48 -4.66 1.68 18.80
C GLY A 48 -5.04 0.78 17.63
N GLN A 49 -6.18 0.09 17.77
CA GLN A 49 -6.68 -0.84 16.76
C GLN A 49 -7.16 -0.08 15.51
N PHE A 50 -6.76 -0.59 14.35
CA PHE A 50 -7.07 0.01 13.06
C PHE A 50 -7.74 -1.01 12.15
N ASP A 51 -9.04 -0.85 11.95
CA ASP A 51 -9.80 -1.69 11.04
C ASP A 51 -9.59 -1.20 9.60
N ARG A 52 -9.53 -2.13 8.65
CA ARG A 52 -9.36 -1.84 7.22
C ARG A 52 -10.24 -2.76 6.39
N GLN A 53 -10.82 -2.22 5.34
CA GLN A 53 -11.67 -2.95 4.40
C GLN A 53 -11.47 -2.45 2.97
N LEU A 54 -11.54 -3.35 2.02
CA LEU A 54 -11.75 -3.04 0.61
C LEU A 54 -13.18 -2.56 0.44
N VAL A 55 -13.33 -1.42 -0.23
CA VAL A 55 -14.62 -0.87 -0.59
C VAL A 55 -14.59 -0.43 -2.04
N GLU A 56 -15.75 -0.45 -2.69
CA GLU A 56 -15.89 0.15 -4.01
C GLU A 56 -15.47 1.63 -3.96
N SER A 57 -14.71 2.03 -4.97
CA SER A 57 -14.24 3.38 -5.16
C SER A 57 -15.32 4.24 -5.82
N ASP A 58 -15.47 5.47 -5.34
CA ASP A 58 -16.27 6.49 -6.01
C ASP A 58 -15.54 7.12 -7.21
N GLN A 59 -14.30 6.71 -7.46
CA GLN A 59 -13.44 7.07 -8.60
C GLN A 59 -12.79 5.79 -9.16
N PRO A 60 -13.56 4.89 -9.79
CA PRO A 60 -13.09 3.54 -10.12
C PRO A 60 -11.89 3.53 -11.09
N TYR A 61 -11.79 4.53 -11.98
CA TYR A 61 -10.70 4.68 -12.96
C TYR A 61 -9.39 5.25 -12.38
N MET A 62 -9.36 5.56 -11.08
CA MET A 62 -8.17 6.04 -10.37
C MET A 62 -7.74 5.06 -9.28
N THR A 63 -8.32 3.85 -9.26
CA THR A 63 -8.18 2.88 -8.19
C THR A 63 -8.05 1.48 -8.73
N ALA A 64 -7.22 0.69 -8.08
CA ALA A 64 -7.01 -0.73 -8.30
C ALA A 64 -8.32 -1.53 -8.48
N ALA A 65 -8.65 -1.91 -9.72
CA ALA A 65 -9.87 -2.66 -10.09
C ALA A 65 -11.18 -2.04 -9.57
N GLY A 66 -11.23 -0.71 -9.38
CA GLY A 66 -12.39 -0.04 -8.81
C GLY A 66 -12.54 -0.17 -7.30
N TYR A 67 -11.56 -0.74 -6.59
CA TYR A 67 -11.55 -0.87 -5.14
C TYR A 67 -10.49 0.02 -4.50
N GLN A 68 -10.79 0.51 -3.29
CA GLN A 68 -9.84 1.20 -2.43
C GLN A 68 -9.86 0.60 -1.04
N ILE A 69 -8.75 0.69 -0.33
CA ILE A 69 -8.72 0.38 1.10
C ILE A 69 -9.27 1.59 1.82
N LYS A 70 -10.29 1.40 2.67
CA LYS A 70 -10.66 2.36 3.72
C LYS A 70 -10.31 1.75 5.06
N GLY A 71 -9.72 2.55 5.94
CA GLY A 71 -9.52 2.13 7.32
C GLY A 71 -9.80 3.25 8.30
N SER A 72 -10.20 2.83 9.50
CA SER A 72 -10.57 3.70 10.59
C SER A 72 -10.04 3.14 11.91
N CYS A 73 -9.48 4.03 12.73
CA CYS A 73 -9.10 3.68 14.09
C CYS A 73 -10.31 3.64 15.01
N VAL A 74 -10.47 2.55 15.76
CA VAL A 74 -11.55 2.39 16.74
C VAL A 74 -11.38 3.35 17.93
N ASP A 75 -10.14 3.63 18.32
CA ASP A 75 -9.83 4.40 19.53
C ASP A 75 -9.87 5.92 19.32
N CYS A 76 -9.28 6.42 18.22
CA CYS A 76 -9.14 7.87 17.98
C CYS A 76 -9.91 8.40 16.77
N GLY A 77 -10.58 7.54 16.00
CA GLY A 77 -11.37 7.93 14.84
C GLY A 77 -10.56 8.38 13.62
N GLN A 78 -9.23 8.22 13.62
CA GLN A 78 -8.41 8.54 12.45
C GLN A 78 -8.84 7.66 11.28
N VAL A 79 -9.09 8.28 10.13
CA VAL A 79 -9.37 7.59 8.86
C VAL A 79 -8.17 7.62 7.93
N THR A 80 -8.06 6.61 7.09
CA THR A 80 -7.13 6.59 5.94
C THR A 80 -7.83 5.92 4.78
N ALA A 81 -7.46 6.30 3.57
CA ALA A 81 -7.62 5.42 2.43
C ALA A 81 -6.26 5.12 1.81
N GLY A 82 -6.21 4.08 1.00
CA GLY A 82 -4.96 3.57 0.44
C GLY A 82 -5.19 2.64 -0.73
N ASP A 83 -4.10 2.39 -1.44
CA ASP A 83 -4.04 1.45 -2.55
C ASP A 83 -3.62 0.07 -2.05
N VAL A 84 -4.33 -0.97 -2.50
CA VAL A 84 -4.01 -2.37 -2.20
C VAL A 84 -2.62 -2.75 -2.70
N ARG A 85 -2.22 -2.27 -3.89
CA ARG A 85 -0.90 -2.48 -4.47
C ARG A 85 0.20 -1.98 -3.55
N GLU A 86 0.02 -0.79 -2.97
CA GLU A 86 1.02 -0.19 -2.11
C GLU A 86 1.10 -0.90 -0.76
N THR A 87 -0.04 -1.28 -0.19
CA THR A 87 -0.12 -1.95 1.12
C THR A 87 0.67 -3.26 1.12
N LEU A 88 0.53 -4.01 0.02
CA LEU A 88 1.18 -5.30 -0.19
C LEU A 88 2.70 -5.20 -0.46
N LEU A 89 3.26 -4.03 -0.80
CA LEU A 89 4.72 -3.85 -0.93
C LEU A 89 5.50 -4.11 0.37
N SER A 90 4.80 -4.17 1.50
CA SER A 90 5.39 -4.54 2.79
C SER A 90 5.30 -6.02 3.13
N HIS A 91 4.55 -6.81 2.35
CA HIS A 91 4.39 -8.23 2.56
C HIS A 91 5.70 -8.98 2.26
N PRO A 92 6.14 -9.94 3.09
CA PRO A 92 7.42 -10.63 2.91
C PRO A 92 7.60 -11.27 1.53
N ALA A 93 6.53 -11.84 0.96
CA ALA A 93 6.60 -12.45 -0.37
C ALA A 93 6.89 -11.42 -1.47
N VAL A 94 6.24 -10.26 -1.43
CA VAL A 94 6.44 -9.17 -2.40
C VAL A 94 7.83 -8.57 -2.26
N VAL A 95 8.27 -8.33 -1.01
CA VAL A 95 9.64 -7.87 -0.73
C VAL A 95 10.65 -8.87 -1.27
N SER A 96 10.47 -10.17 -1.00
CA SER A 96 11.39 -11.21 -1.45
C SER A 96 11.38 -11.37 -2.97
N PHE A 97 10.25 -11.19 -3.64
CA PHE A 97 10.15 -11.22 -5.09
C PHE A 97 11.03 -10.12 -5.68
N PHE A 98 10.73 -8.86 -5.41
CA PHE A 98 11.51 -7.74 -5.94
C PHE A 98 12.99 -7.79 -5.54
N TRP A 99 13.31 -8.24 -4.31
CA TRP A 99 14.70 -8.38 -3.89
C TRP A 99 15.49 -9.40 -4.72
N ARG A 100 14.85 -10.47 -5.23
CA ARG A 100 15.48 -11.43 -6.15
C ARG A 100 15.75 -10.83 -7.53
N HIS A 101 15.06 -9.75 -7.89
CA HIS A 101 15.21 -8.99 -9.13
C HIS A 101 16.02 -7.71 -8.94
N ASP A 102 16.86 -7.63 -7.90
CA ASP A 102 17.71 -6.48 -7.57
C ASP A 102 16.93 -5.16 -7.36
N ILE A 103 15.64 -5.24 -7.03
CA ILE A 103 14.78 -4.10 -6.74
C ILE A 103 14.53 -4.02 -5.23
N ASP A 104 15.08 -2.99 -4.59
CA ASP A 104 14.69 -2.67 -3.21
C ASP A 104 13.38 -1.86 -3.24
N VAL A 105 12.28 -2.56 -2.93
CA VAL A 105 10.97 -1.92 -2.87
C VAL A 105 10.96 -0.74 -1.94
N ARG A 106 11.85 -0.58 -0.93
CA ARG A 106 11.83 0.49 0.07
C ARG A 106 12.37 1.83 -0.44
N GLU A 107 13.07 1.84 -1.57
CA GLU A 107 13.68 3.03 -2.15
C GLU A 107 12.62 4.02 -2.70
N PRO A 108 12.86 5.34 -2.66
CA PRO A 108 11.90 6.37 -3.05
C PRO A 108 11.49 6.35 -4.53
N TYR A 109 12.35 5.84 -5.41
CA TYR A 109 12.09 5.78 -6.86
C TYR A 109 11.67 4.40 -7.37
N ALA A 110 11.44 3.45 -6.47
CA ALA A 110 10.86 2.17 -6.86
C ALA A 110 9.39 2.31 -7.34
N GLY A 111 8.71 3.40 -6.97
CA GLY A 111 7.25 3.57 -7.03
C GLY A 111 6.59 3.26 -8.37
N GLU A 112 7.08 3.80 -9.50
CA GLU A 112 6.50 3.51 -10.82
C GLU A 112 6.88 2.12 -11.35
N THR A 113 8.01 1.56 -10.90
CA THR A 113 8.49 0.23 -11.31
C THR A 113 7.80 -0.90 -10.55
N VAL A 114 7.40 -0.66 -9.28
CA VAL A 114 6.90 -1.73 -8.39
C VAL A 114 5.39 -1.70 -8.18
N LEU A 115 4.71 -0.64 -8.62
CA LEU A 115 3.26 -0.58 -8.59
C LEU A 115 2.74 -1.16 -9.91
N PRO A 116 2.06 -2.30 -9.86
CA PRO A 116 1.62 -2.91 -11.09
C PRO A 116 0.44 -2.11 -11.70
N PRO A 117 0.29 -2.11 -13.02
CA PRO A 117 -0.77 -1.37 -13.70
C PRO A 117 -2.16 -1.90 -13.32
N GLU A 118 -3.21 -1.12 -13.57
CA GLU A 118 -4.56 -1.45 -13.07
C GLU A 118 -5.12 -2.77 -13.62
N ASP A 119 -4.66 -3.19 -14.80
CA ASP A 119 -5.07 -4.41 -15.49
C ASP A 119 -4.52 -5.70 -14.84
N THR A 120 -3.60 -5.61 -13.88
CA THR A 120 -3.07 -6.76 -13.14
C THR A 120 -3.81 -7.07 -11.85
N ILE A 121 -4.92 -6.37 -11.61
CA ILE A 121 -5.75 -6.56 -10.44
C ILE A 121 -7.07 -7.14 -10.88
N THR A 122 -7.40 -8.30 -10.35
CA THR A 122 -8.58 -9.07 -10.77
C THR A 122 -9.38 -9.49 -9.56
N GLU A 123 -10.68 -9.23 -9.59
CA GLU A 123 -11.62 -9.81 -8.64
C GLU A 123 -11.73 -11.32 -8.89
N ARG A 124 -11.42 -12.13 -7.88
CA ARG A 124 -11.51 -13.60 -7.91
C ARG A 124 -12.87 -14.11 -7.43
N SER A 125 -13.47 -13.40 -6.48
CA SER A 125 -14.81 -13.67 -5.93
C SER A 125 -15.38 -12.36 -5.40
N SER A 126 -16.70 -12.19 -5.50
CA SER A 126 -17.44 -11.03 -4.98
C SER A 126 -18.06 -11.23 -3.60
N ASP A 127 -18.30 -12.49 -3.20
CA ASP A 127 -18.86 -12.84 -1.88
C ASP A 127 -18.39 -14.24 -1.44
N PRO A 128 -17.39 -14.34 -0.54
CA PRO A 128 -16.62 -13.24 0.04
C PRO A 128 -15.73 -12.55 -1.02
N LEU A 129 -15.47 -11.25 -0.85
CA LEU A 129 -14.66 -10.48 -1.78
C LEU A 129 -13.20 -10.93 -1.70
N THR A 130 -12.62 -11.28 -2.85
CA THR A 130 -11.19 -11.58 -2.97
C THR A 130 -10.61 -10.89 -4.20
N LEU A 131 -9.45 -10.26 -4.02
CA LEU A 131 -8.71 -9.60 -5.09
C LEU A 131 -7.36 -10.28 -5.28
N ALA A 132 -7.01 -10.60 -6.53
CA ALA A 132 -5.67 -11.00 -6.93
C ALA A 132 -4.92 -9.76 -7.44
N VAL A 133 -3.73 -9.51 -6.90
CA VAL A 133 -2.81 -8.44 -7.32
C VAL A 133 -1.54 -9.07 -7.85
N THR A 134 -1.28 -8.90 -9.15
CA THR A 134 -0.07 -9.43 -9.78
C THR A 134 1.01 -8.36 -9.92
N TYR A 135 2.18 -8.63 -9.34
CA TYR A 135 3.42 -7.87 -9.49
C TYR A 135 4.28 -8.48 -10.59
N ARG A 136 5.01 -7.64 -11.32
CA ARG A 136 5.90 -8.05 -12.41
C ARG A 136 7.29 -7.50 -12.19
N ALA A 137 8.30 -8.29 -12.48
CA ALA A 137 9.70 -7.87 -12.52
C ALA A 137 10.43 -8.75 -13.55
N ASP A 138 11.09 -8.13 -14.53
CA ASP A 138 11.63 -8.81 -15.70
C ASP A 138 10.57 -9.69 -16.40
N ASP A 139 10.83 -10.99 -16.55
CA ASP A 139 9.92 -11.98 -17.14
C ASP A 139 9.15 -12.80 -16.08
N ASP A 140 9.33 -12.50 -14.78
CA ASP A 140 8.67 -13.19 -13.68
C ASP A 140 7.45 -12.39 -13.17
N GLU A 141 6.48 -13.14 -12.63
CA GLU A 141 5.29 -12.59 -12.00
C GLU A 141 5.11 -13.17 -10.59
N LEU A 142 4.50 -12.39 -9.69
CA LEU A 142 4.05 -12.82 -8.38
C LEU A 142 2.60 -12.37 -8.18
N THR A 143 1.69 -13.30 -7.91
CA THR A 143 0.30 -12.96 -7.60
C THR A 143 0.03 -13.11 -6.11
N VAL A 144 -0.57 -12.09 -5.51
CA VAL A 144 -0.97 -12.09 -4.11
C VAL A 144 -2.48 -11.97 -4.04
N VAL A 145 -3.13 -12.94 -3.40
CA VAL A 145 -4.59 -12.94 -3.19
C VAL A 145 -4.90 -12.40 -1.80
N VAL A 146 -5.80 -11.42 -1.73
CA VAL A 146 -6.27 -10.83 -0.48
C VAL A 146 -7.78 -10.93 -0.33
N ASP A 147 -8.24 -10.99 0.92
CA ASP A 147 -9.66 -10.85 1.27
C ASP A 147 -10.11 -9.37 1.38
N GLU A 148 -11.40 -9.18 1.68
CA GLU A 148 -12.02 -7.89 1.98
C GLU A 148 -11.32 -7.07 3.08
N THR A 149 -10.55 -7.70 3.97
CA THR A 149 -9.79 -7.01 5.03
C THR A 149 -8.35 -6.74 4.63
N VAL A 150 -7.98 -7.00 3.37
CA VAL A 150 -6.60 -6.91 2.89
C VAL A 150 -5.67 -7.86 3.66
N THR A 151 -6.19 -9.03 4.05
CA THR A 151 -5.37 -10.11 4.60
C THR A 151 -4.95 -11.02 3.46
N VAL A 152 -3.65 -11.33 3.39
CA VAL A 152 -3.12 -12.23 2.36
C VAL A 152 -3.60 -13.65 2.64
N LEU A 153 -4.31 -14.21 1.67
CA LEU A 153 -4.81 -15.59 1.69
C LEU A 153 -3.82 -16.54 1.00
N GLU A 154 -3.33 -16.14 -0.17
CA GLU A 154 -2.51 -16.96 -1.03
C GLU A 154 -1.43 -16.12 -1.75
N VAL A 155 -0.33 -16.79 -2.10
CA VAL A 155 0.78 -16.22 -2.87
C VAL A 155 1.17 -17.25 -3.92
N GLU A 156 1.13 -16.85 -5.20
CA GLU A 156 1.36 -17.67 -6.39
C GLU A 156 2.52 -17.14 -7.23
#